data_AF-A0A5A7RQS0-F1
#
_entry.id   AF-A0A5A7RQS0-F1
#
_cell.length_a   1.000
_cell.length_b   1.000
_cell.length_c   1.000
_cell.angle_alpha   90.00
_cell.angle_beta   90.00
_cell.angle_gamma   90.00
#
_symmetry.space_group_name_H-M   'P 1'
#
loop_
_entity.id
_entity.type
_entity.pdbx_description
1 polymer ?
#
loop_
_entity_poly.entity_id
_entity_poly.type
_entity_poly.pdbx_seq_one_letter_code
_entity_poly.pdbx_strand_id
1 'polypeptide(L)' 'LPNATCSSLIVSMNARSLLNFFELRCCLHAQWEIRKLAWKMLKLVRQVAPTIFAKAGPPCKTKHECPMGKKSCRWYPK' A
#
# COMPACT_ATOMS: atom_id res chain seq x y z
N LEU A 1 2.12 21.88 18.75
CA LEU A 1 1.62 20.52 19.01
C LEU A 1 2.62 19.50 18.48
N PRO A 2 2.82 18.34 19.12
CA PRO A 2 3.69 17.27 18.61
C PRO A 2 3.05 16.56 17.40
N ASN A 3 3.87 15.95 16.54
CA ASN A 3 3.39 15.21 15.36
C ASN A 3 2.55 13.95 15.68
N ALA A 4 2.62 13.44 16.91
CA ALA A 4 1.89 12.26 17.35
C ALA A 4 0.44 12.52 17.77
N THR A 5 -0.05 13.77 17.64
CA THR A 5 -1.44 14.10 17.95
C THR A 5 -2.39 13.45 16.95
N CYS A 6 -3.34 12.65 17.45
CA CYS A 6 -4.33 11.97 16.64
C CYS A 6 -5.17 12.95 15.82
N SER A 7 -5.31 12.67 14.53
CA SER A 7 -6.13 13.46 13.60
C SER A 7 -7.06 12.54 12.82
N SER A 8 -8.31 12.96 12.64
CA SER A 8 -9.31 12.23 11.86
C SER A 8 -9.45 12.87 10.48
N LEU A 9 -9.41 12.07 9.43
CA LEU A 9 -9.39 12.52 8.04
C LEU A 9 -10.38 11.69 7.21
N ILE A 10 -11.16 12.36 6.36
CA ILE A 10 -12.01 11.72 5.35
C ILE A 10 -11.30 11.88 4.01
N VAL A 11 -11.05 10.77 3.32
CA VAL A 11 -10.28 10.75 2.07
C VAL A 11 -11.07 9.99 1.00
N SER A 12 -11.32 10.65 -0.12
CA SER A 12 -11.98 10.07 -1.30
C SER A 12 -11.00 9.96 -2.45
N MET A 13 -10.86 8.78 -3.04
CA MET A 13 -9.94 8.52 -4.16
C MET A 13 -10.61 7.62 -5.19
N ASN A 14 -10.30 7.86 -6.47
CA ASN A 14 -10.69 6.93 -7.54
C ASN A 14 -9.85 5.64 -7.47
N ALA A 15 -10.29 4.59 -8.17
CA ALA A 15 -9.62 3.29 -8.13
C ALA A 15 -8.14 3.35 -8.60
N ARG A 16 -7.83 4.17 -9.60
CA ARG A 16 -6.45 4.34 -10.12
C ARG A 16 -5.53 4.95 -9.07
N SER A 17 -5.95 6.04 -8.44
CA SER A 17 -5.22 6.71 -7.36
C SER A 17 -5.07 5.80 -6.15
N LEU A 18 -6.08 4.99 -5.84
CA LEU A 18 -6.03 4.01 -4.75
C LEU A 18 -5.00 2.90 -5.04
N LEU A 19 -4.92 2.41 -6.28
CA LEU A 19 -3.89 1.45 -6.69
C LEU A 19 -2.47 2.03 -6.55
N ASN A 20 -2.26 3.25 -7.06
CA ASN A 20 -0.97 3.94 -6.89
C ASN A 20 -0.63 4.17 -5.41
N PHE A 21 -1.62 4.50 -4.56
CA PHE A 21 -1.43 4.60 -3.12
C PHE A 21 -0.95 3.29 -2.51
N PHE A 22 -1.55 2.15 -2.89
CA PHE A 22 -1.11 0.84 -2.40
C PHE A 22 0.29 0.46 -2.92
N GLU A 23 0.64 0.77 -4.17
CA GLU A 23 1.99 0.51 -4.69
C GLU A 23 3.06 1.21 -3.85
N LEU A 24 2.84 2.48 -3.50
CA LEU A 24 3.79 3.28 -2.72
C LEU A 24 3.77 2.95 -1.22
N ARG A 25 2.58 2.87 -0.62
CA ARG A 25 2.44 2.80 0.86
C ARG A 25 2.45 1.38 1.41
N CYS A 26 2.22 0.36 0.59
CA CYS A 26 2.43 -1.03 1.00
C CYS A 26 3.89 -1.47 0.85
N CYS A 27 4.81 -0.61 0.40
CA CYS A 27 6.24 -0.91 0.27
C CYS A 27 6.98 -0.87 1.62
N LEU A 28 8.08 -1.64 1.76
CA LEU A 28 8.81 -1.78 3.03
C LEU A 28 9.48 -0.47 3.44
N HIS A 29 9.81 0.36 2.46
CA HIS A 29 10.46 1.65 2.65
C HIS A 29 9.51 2.76 3.12
N ALA A 30 8.19 2.55 3.00
CA ALA A 30 7.23 3.49 3.55
C ALA A 30 7.23 3.41 5.09
N GLN A 31 6.95 4.55 5.74
CA GLN A 31 6.85 4.63 7.20
C GLN A 31 5.84 3.59 7.73
N TRP A 32 6.21 2.93 8.83
CA TRP A 32 5.52 1.75 9.31
C TRP A 32 4.04 2.00 9.69
N GLU A 33 3.71 3.22 10.15
CA GLU A 33 2.34 3.63 10.51
C GLU A 33 1.42 3.67 9.29
N ILE A 34 1.80 4.43 8.25
CA ILE A 34 1.01 4.53 7.02
C ILE A 34 0.94 3.18 6.29
N ARG A 35 1.99 2.36 6.41
CA ARG A 35 2.01 1.01 5.87
C ARG A 35 0.99 0.11 6.55
N LYS A 36 0.89 0.17 7.89
CA LYS A 36 -0.12 -0.57 8.65
C LYS A 36 -1.55 -0.12 8.26
N LEU A 37 -1.75 1.18 8.06
CA LEU A 37 -3.02 1.72 7.57
C LEU A 37 -3.35 1.22 6.15
N ALA A 38 -2.40 1.29 5.22
CA ALA A 38 -2.58 0.87 3.83
C ALA A 38 -2.96 -0.62 3.72
N TRP A 39 -2.31 -1.51 4.48
CA TRP A 39 -2.68 -2.93 4.51
C TRP A 39 -4.09 -3.17 5.07
N LYS A 40 -4.53 -2.41 6.07
CA LYS A 40 -5.92 -2.47 6.58
C LYS A 40 -6.92 -2.02 5.51
N MET A 41 -6.65 -0.91 4.83
CA MET A 41 -7.49 -0.42 3.73
C MET A 41 -7.58 -1.45 2.59
N LEU A 42 -6.45 -2.05 2.20
CA LEU A 42 -6.39 -3.05 1.15
C LEU A 42 -7.24 -4.29 1.46
N LYS A 43 -7.29 -4.72 2.73
CA LYS A 43 -8.15 -5.85 3.17
C LYS A 43 -9.63 -5.55 2.96
N LEU A 44 -10.08 -4.34 3.33
CA LEU A 44 -11.48 -3.92 3.17
C LEU A 44 -11.84 -3.78 1.69
N VAL A 45 -10.98 -3.12 0.92
CA VAL A 45 -11.22 -2.86 -0.50
C VAL A 45 -11.26 -4.16 -1.32
N ARG A 46 -10.46 -5.19 -0.95
CA ARG A 46 -10.54 -6.52 -1.57
C ARG A 46 -11.86 -7.24 -1.34
N GLN A 47 -12.58 -6.95 -0.26
CA GLN A 47 -13.92 -7.50 -0.03
C GLN A 47 -14.96 -6.83 -0.91
N VAL A 48 -14.82 -5.51 -1.13
CA VAL A 48 -15.76 -4.73 -1.94
C VAL A 48 -15.56 -4.96 -3.44
N ALA A 49 -14.32 -4.94 -3.92
CA ALA A 49 -14.00 -5.03 -5.35
C ALA A 49 -12.83 -6.00 -5.60
N PRO A 50 -13.05 -7.32 -5.48
CA PRO A 50 -12.00 -8.31 -5.63
C PRO A 50 -11.36 -8.30 -7.02
N THR A 51 -12.13 -8.07 -8.09
CA THR A 51 -11.62 -8.11 -9.47
C THR A 51 -10.50 -7.11 -9.73
N ILE A 52 -10.63 -5.89 -9.19
CA ILE A 52 -9.65 -4.82 -9.40
C ILE A 52 -8.47 -4.97 -8.42
N PHE A 53 -8.75 -5.33 -7.16
CA PHE A 53 -7.76 -5.29 -6.09
C PHE A 53 -7.17 -6.66 -5.72
N ALA A 54 -7.49 -7.73 -6.45
CA ALA A 54 -6.94 -9.07 -6.22
C ALA A 54 -5.41 -9.08 -6.23
N LYS A 55 -4.81 -8.38 -7.20
CA LYS A 55 -3.36 -8.24 -7.36
C LYS A 55 -2.80 -6.93 -6.80
N ALA A 56 -3.60 -6.14 -6.09
CA ALA A 56 -3.12 -4.89 -5.52
C ALA A 56 -2.10 -5.14 -4.41
N GLY A 57 -1.06 -4.34 -4.36
CA GLY A 57 0.05 -4.50 -3.43
C GLY A 57 1.27 -3.69 -3.84
N PRO A 58 2.40 -3.88 -3.13
CA PRO A 58 3.66 -3.25 -3.51
C PRO A 58 4.12 -3.73 -4.89
N PRO A 59 4.85 -2.89 -5.65
CA PRO A 59 5.32 -3.23 -7.01
C PRO A 59 6.13 -4.53 -7.04
N CYS A 60 6.84 -4.86 -5.96
CA CYS A 60 7.57 -6.12 -5.83
C CYS A 60 6.69 -7.37 -6.00
N LYS A 61 5.41 -7.31 -5.59
CA LYS A 61 4.45 -8.42 -5.76
C LYS A 61 3.67 -8.35 -7.07
N THR A 62 3.36 -7.14 -7.52
CA THR A 62 2.49 -6.93 -8.69
C THR A 62 3.26 -7.01 -10.00
N LYS A 63 4.43 -6.37 -10.05
CA LYS A 63 5.26 -6.18 -11.25
C LYS A 63 6.59 -6.94 -11.18
N HIS A 64 6.88 -7.61 -10.06
CA HIS A 64 8.15 -8.29 -9.79
C HIS A 64 9.40 -7.39 -9.91
N GLU A 65 9.18 -6.08 -9.87
CA GLU A 65 10.21 -5.06 -9.97
C GLU A 65 10.19 -4.22 -8.69
N CYS A 66 11.39 -3.95 -8.17
CA CYS A 66 11.56 -3.08 -7.02
C CYS A 66 12.04 -1.71 -7.52
N PRO A 67 11.29 -0.62 -7.33
CA PRO A 67 11.71 0.71 -7.79
C PRO A 67 12.99 1.20 -7.12
N MET A 68 13.36 0.63 -5.96
CA MET A 68 14.62 0.93 -5.28
C MET A 68 15.76 -0.05 -5.63
N GLY A 69 15.56 -1.01 -6.53
CA GLY A 69 16.60 -1.99 -6.92
C GLY A 69 17.02 -2.97 -5.81
N LYS A 70 16.40 -2.92 -4.62
CA LYS A 70 16.72 -3.81 -3.49
C LYS A 70 15.97 -5.13 -3.62
N LYS A 71 16.67 -6.16 -4.09
CA LYS A 71 16.15 -7.54 -4.22
C LYS A 71 16.13 -8.32 -2.90
N SER A 72 16.78 -7.81 -1.84
CA SER A 72 16.78 -8.41 -0.50
C SER A 72 15.52 -8.13 0.33
N CYS A 73 14.56 -7.36 -0.20
CA CYS A 73 13.34 -7.02 0.51
C CYS A 73 12.43 -8.24 0.72
N ARG A 74 11.82 -8.36 1.91
CA ARG A 74 10.90 -9.47 2.29
C ARG A 74 9.72 -9.67 1.33
N TRP A 75 9.33 -8.64 0.58
CA TRP A 75 8.20 -8.69 -0.37
C TRP A 75 8.61 -8.95 -1.81
N TYR A 76 9.90 -9.08 -2.09
CA TYR A 76 10.39 -9.52 -3.39
C TYR A 76 10.17 -11.04 -3.50
N PRO A 77 9.64 -11.55 -4.63
CA PRO A 77 9.60 -13.00 -4.87
C PRO A 77 11.05 -13.54 -4.86
N LYS A 78 11.26 -14.65 -4.16
CA LYS A 78 12.53 -15.39 -4.23
C LYS A 78 12.56 -16.26 -5.47
#